data_AF-A0AAW7DG88-F1
#
_entry.id   AF-A0AAW7DG88-F1
#
_cell.length_a   1.000
_cell.length_b   1.000
_cell.length_c   1.000
_cell.angle_alpha   90.00
_cell.angle_beta   90.00
_cell.angle_gamma   90.00
#
_symmetry.space_group_name_H-M   'P 1'
#
loop_
_entity.id
_entity.type
_entity.pdbx_description
1 polymer ?
#
loop_
_entity_poly.entity_id
_entity_poly.type
_entity_poly.pdbx_seq_one_letter_code
_entity_poly.pdbx_strand_id
1 'polypeptide(L)'
;MKTNFLKKALPIGVGMMAVAFAFATESKTSQNNEEEVLMTGYIYNSATSVCDDIKVECSTTIGLPCTVDQNGIEHDVFQLRDSSGTSCSIPLYRQ
;
A
#
# COMPACT_ATOMS: atom_id res chain seq x y z
N MET A 1 49.77 -2.85 -49.74
CA MET A 1 48.86 -4.01 -49.77
C MET A 1 48.61 -4.46 -48.33
N LYS A 2 47.32 -4.54 -47.92
CA LYS A 2 46.75 -5.15 -46.70
C LYS A 2 47.31 -4.76 -45.32
N THR A 3 46.64 -3.82 -44.67
CA THR A 3 46.63 -3.63 -43.21
C THR A 3 45.90 -4.81 -42.55
N ASN A 4 46.62 -5.67 -41.84
CA ASN A 4 46.04 -6.76 -41.06
C ASN A 4 45.76 -6.29 -39.61
N PHE A 5 44.69 -5.52 -39.42
CA PHE A 5 44.12 -5.28 -38.09
C PHE A 5 43.08 -6.35 -37.77
N LEU A 6 43.55 -7.58 -37.59
CA LEU A 6 42.74 -8.70 -37.12
C LEU A 6 43.12 -9.02 -35.69
N LYS A 7 42.06 -9.05 -34.85
CA LYS A 7 41.97 -9.71 -33.53
C LYS A 7 42.42 -8.86 -32.34
N LYS A 8 41.46 -8.18 -31.71
CA LYS A 8 41.03 -8.55 -30.35
C LYS A 8 39.88 -7.64 -29.88
N ALA A 9 38.83 -8.30 -29.39
CA ALA A 9 37.87 -7.80 -28.43
C ALA A 9 37.00 -6.59 -28.86
N LEU A 10 36.02 -6.85 -29.72
CA LEU A 10 34.74 -6.16 -29.60
C LEU A 10 33.99 -6.79 -28.42
N PRO A 11 33.72 -6.07 -27.32
CA PRO A 11 32.84 -6.58 -26.29
C PRO A 11 31.41 -6.45 -26.81
N ILE A 12 30.94 -7.44 -27.58
CA ILE A 12 29.51 -7.63 -27.85
C ILE A 12 28.92 -8.31 -26.60
N GLY A 13 28.99 -7.59 -25.48
CA GLY A 13 28.34 -7.92 -24.23
C GLY A 13 27.02 -7.16 -24.17
N VAL A 14 26.09 -7.50 -25.04
CA VAL A 14 24.68 -7.09 -24.92
C VAL A 14 24.10 -7.91 -23.77
N GLY A 15 24.43 -7.51 -22.54
CA GLY A 15 23.78 -7.97 -21.32
C GLY A 15 22.39 -7.35 -21.27
N MET A 16 21.45 -7.97 -21.98
CA MET A 16 20.04 -7.63 -21.86
C MET A 16 19.55 -8.00 -20.45
N MET A 17 19.12 -6.96 -19.74
CA MET A 17 17.91 -6.88 -18.93
C MET A 17 17.76 -7.87 -17.77
N ALA A 18 17.88 -7.32 -16.57
CA ALA A 18 16.84 -7.49 -15.55
C ALA A 18 16.79 -6.20 -14.73
N VAL A 19 16.00 -5.23 -15.18
CA VAL A 19 15.51 -4.21 -14.23
C VAL A 19 14.58 -4.97 -13.29
N ALA A 20 15.02 -5.17 -12.06
CA ALA A 20 14.14 -5.64 -11.01
C ALA A 20 12.97 -4.65 -10.98
N PHE A 21 11.75 -5.15 -11.17
CA PHE A 21 10.57 -4.43 -10.72
C PHE A 21 10.74 -4.34 -9.21
N ALA A 22 11.38 -3.27 -8.73
CA ALA A 22 11.15 -2.82 -7.38
C ALA A 22 9.64 -2.56 -7.35
N PHE A 23 8.91 -3.43 -6.66
CA PHE A 23 7.58 -3.11 -6.19
C PHE A 23 7.78 -1.79 -5.46
N ALA A 24 7.47 -0.70 -6.16
CA ALA A 24 7.27 0.58 -5.54
C ALA A 24 6.11 0.30 -4.60
N THR A 25 6.43 -0.02 -3.34
CA THR A 25 5.52 0.23 -2.24
C THR A 25 5.14 1.67 -2.44
N GLU A 26 3.93 1.89 -2.92
CA GLU A 26 3.38 3.20 -3.23
C GLU A 26 3.30 3.97 -1.90
N SER A 27 4.43 4.51 -1.47
CA SER A 27 4.51 5.49 -0.42
C SER A 27 4.11 6.80 -1.09
N LYS A 28 2.81 6.92 -1.42
CA LYS A 28 2.23 8.20 -1.81
C LYS A 28 2.18 9.07 -0.56
N THR A 29 3.32 9.67 -0.24
CA THR A 29 3.38 10.79 0.68
C THR A 29 3.02 12.06 -0.09
N SER A 30 1.92 12.65 0.38
CA SER A 30 1.62 14.09 0.42
C SER A 30 1.56 14.84 -0.91
N GLN A 31 0.37 14.83 -1.51
CA GLN A 31 -0.14 16.04 -2.17
C GLN A 31 -0.81 16.91 -1.10
N ASN A 32 -0.24 18.10 -0.89
CA ASN A 32 -0.86 19.17 -0.12
C ASN A 32 -2.14 19.62 -0.84
N ASN A 33 -3.27 19.23 -0.30
CA ASN A 33 -4.48 20.02 -0.30
C ASN A 33 -4.85 20.14 1.17
N GLU A 34 -5.49 21.24 1.55
CA GLU A 34 -6.31 21.37 2.75
C GLU A 34 -7.52 20.38 2.78
N GLU A 35 -7.26 19.09 2.53
CA GLU A 35 -8.20 17.96 2.51
C GLU A 35 -8.27 17.33 3.90
N GLU A 36 -9.49 17.09 4.41
CA GLU A 36 -9.77 16.22 5.55
C GLU A 36 -8.79 15.04 5.54
N VAL A 37 -7.97 14.89 6.59
CA VAL A 37 -6.89 13.89 6.62
C VAL A 37 -7.52 12.50 6.72
N LEU A 38 -7.97 11.98 5.58
CA LEU A 38 -8.53 10.65 5.44
C LEU A 38 -7.40 9.65 5.72
N MET A 39 -7.43 9.06 6.91
CA MET A 39 -6.54 7.99 7.29
C MET A 39 -7.01 6.69 6.63
N THR A 40 -6.07 5.84 6.22
CA THR A 40 -6.39 4.46 5.85
C THR A 40 -6.69 3.67 7.11
N GLY A 41 -7.95 3.24 7.25
CA GLY A 41 -8.40 2.27 8.24
C GLY A 41 -8.73 0.93 7.61
N TYR A 42 -9.03 -0.04 8.46
CA TYR A 42 -9.34 -1.42 8.08
C TYR A 42 -10.65 -1.86 8.72
N ILE A 43 -11.51 -2.53 7.95
CA ILE A 43 -12.76 -3.12 8.42
C ILE A 43 -12.74 -4.63 8.22
N TYR A 44 -13.23 -5.40 9.19
CA TYR A 44 -13.29 -6.84 9.05
C TYR A 44 -14.51 -7.26 8.22
N ASN A 45 -14.24 -7.98 7.12
CA ASN A 45 -15.27 -8.52 6.24
C ASN A 45 -15.46 -10.01 6.50
N SER A 46 -16.58 -10.35 7.13
CA SER A 46 -16.91 -11.75 7.47
C SER A 46 -17.16 -12.64 6.25
N ALA A 47 -17.51 -12.08 5.08
CA ALA A 47 -17.76 -12.88 3.87
C ALA A 47 -16.46 -13.40 3.24
N THR A 48 -15.41 -12.59 3.28
CA THR A 48 -14.08 -12.91 2.73
C THR A 48 -13.09 -13.32 3.82
N SER A 49 -13.44 -13.14 5.09
CA SER A 49 -12.56 -13.34 6.27
C SER A 49 -11.26 -12.54 6.20
N VAL A 50 -11.31 -11.36 5.59
CA VAL A 50 -10.18 -10.43 5.50
C VAL A 50 -10.55 -9.02 5.94
N CYS A 51 -9.55 -8.23 6.29
CA CYS A 51 -9.64 -6.82 6.61
C CYS A 51 -9.48 -5.99 5.34
N ASP A 52 -10.57 -5.40 4.87
CA ASP A 52 -10.60 -4.52 3.71
C ASP A 52 -10.14 -3.12 4.11
N ASP A 53 -9.37 -2.46 3.24
CA ASP A 53 -8.94 -1.09 3.45
C ASP A 53 -10.05 -0.09 3.11
N ILE A 54 -10.16 0.95 3.93
CA ILE A 54 -11.12 2.04 3.74
C ILE A 54 -10.48 3.37 4.12
N LYS A 55 -10.81 4.42 3.37
CA LYS A 55 -10.40 5.78 3.71
C LYS A 55 -11.48 6.42 4.59
N VAL A 56 -11.10 6.81 5.79
CA VAL A 56 -12.02 7.34 6.80
C VAL A 56 -11.40 8.51 7.54
N GLU A 57 -12.25 9.42 7.99
CA GLU A 57 -11.86 10.50 8.89
C GLU A 57 -11.98 10.03 10.34
N CYS A 58 -11.03 9.20 10.77
CA CYS A 58 -10.91 8.74 12.14
C CYS A 58 -9.54 9.09 12.72
N SER A 59 -9.43 9.07 14.04
CA SER A 59 -8.21 9.35 14.79
C SER A 59 -7.81 8.20 15.71
N THR A 60 -6.55 8.19 16.12
CA THR A 60 -6.03 7.31 17.19
C THR A 60 -6.25 7.89 18.59
N THR A 61 -6.73 9.14 18.69
CA THR A 61 -7.10 9.77 19.96
C THR A 61 -8.29 9.05 20.56
N ILE A 62 -8.13 8.52 21.77
CA ILE A 62 -9.18 7.76 22.47
C ILE A 62 -10.46 8.60 22.56
N GLY A 63 -11.57 8.04 22.05
CA GLY A 63 -12.86 8.70 21.96
C GLY A 63 -13.99 7.72 21.69
N LEU A 64 -15.00 8.16 20.93
CA LEU A 64 -16.08 7.29 20.47
C LEU A 64 -15.57 6.37 19.34
N PRO A 65 -15.91 5.07 19.32
CA PRO A 65 -15.50 4.17 18.24
C PRO A 65 -15.88 4.73 16.87
N CYS A 66 -14.94 4.66 15.93
CA CYS A 66 -15.20 5.03 14.56
C CYS A 66 -15.88 3.86 13.83
N THR A 67 -17.12 4.08 13.40
CA THR A 67 -17.90 3.11 12.62
C THR A 67 -18.19 3.64 11.23
N VAL A 68 -18.19 2.75 10.24
CA VAL A 68 -18.62 3.03 8.88
C VAL A 68 -19.77 2.11 8.50
N ASP A 69 -20.76 2.65 7.82
CA ASP A 69 -21.82 1.84 7.21
C ASP A 69 -21.32 1.31 5.86
N GLN A 70 -21.29 -0.01 5.72
CA GLN A 70 -21.18 -0.67 4.43
C GLN A 70 -22.38 -1.58 4.21
N ASN A 71 -23.19 -1.26 3.19
CA ASN A 71 -24.37 -2.03 2.83
C ASN A 71 -25.41 -2.17 3.97
N GLY A 72 -25.56 -1.15 4.83
CA GLY A 72 -26.50 -1.17 5.95
C GLY A 72 -26.00 -1.91 7.20
N ILE A 73 -24.71 -2.23 7.25
CA ILE A 73 -24.05 -2.85 8.41
C ILE A 73 -22.97 -1.88 8.89
N GLU A 74 -23.00 -1.55 10.18
CA GLU A 74 -21.92 -0.79 10.82
C GLU A 74 -20.71 -1.69 11.09
N HIS A 75 -19.55 -1.25 10.62
CA HIS A 75 -18.27 -1.88 10.85
C HIS A 75 -17.36 -0.96 11.65
N ASP A 76 -16.76 -1.48 12.73
CA ASP A 76 -15.69 -0.80 13.44
C ASP A 76 -14.45 -0.67 12.55
N VAL A 77 -13.81 0.49 12.60
CA VAL A 77 -12.59 0.74 11.84
C VAL A 77 -11.35 0.59 12.72
N PHE A 78 -10.35 -0.11 12.19
CA PHE A 78 -9.10 -0.43 12.86
C PHE A 78 -7.91 0.21 12.16
N GLN A 79 -6.84 0.50 12.90
CA GLN A 79 -5.62 1.12 12.38
C GLN A 79 -4.67 0.09 11.77
N LEU A 80 -4.62 -1.12 12.32
CA LEU A 80 -3.68 -2.16 11.90
C LEU A 80 -4.40 -3.39 11.37
N ARG A 81 -3.71 -4.08 10.48
CA ARG A 81 -4.06 -5.37 9.91
C ARG A 81 -2.86 -6.29 10.01
N ASP A 82 -3.07 -7.57 10.31
CA ASP A 82 -1.99 -8.56 10.33
C ASP A 82 -1.44 -8.84 8.91
N SER A 83 -0.27 -9.47 8.80
CA SER A 83 0.37 -9.74 7.50
C SER A 83 -0.45 -10.64 6.57
N SER A 84 -1.27 -11.53 7.12
CA SER A 84 -2.19 -12.40 6.40
C SER A 84 -3.52 -11.71 6.07
N GLY A 85 -3.78 -10.54 6.66
CA GLY A 85 -4.96 -9.73 6.39
C GLY A 85 -6.25 -10.25 7.00
N THR A 86 -6.19 -11.20 7.92
CA THR A 86 -7.33 -11.90 8.53
C THR A 86 -7.77 -11.32 9.88
N SER A 87 -6.96 -10.45 10.48
CA SER A 87 -7.20 -9.86 11.78
C SER A 87 -6.89 -8.37 11.72
N CYS A 88 -7.84 -7.56 12.19
CA CYS A 88 -7.68 -6.13 12.33
C CYS A 88 -7.49 -5.79 13.82
N SER A 89 -6.70 -4.77 14.13
CA SER A 89 -6.29 -4.45 15.50
C SER A 89 -6.08 -2.96 15.67
N ILE A 90 -6.19 -2.51 16.92
CA ILE A 90 -6.16 -1.10 17.31
C ILE A 90 -7.39 -0.35 16.74
N PRO A 91 -8.46 -0.15 17.52
CA PRO A 91 -9.62 0.60 17.06
C PRO A 91 -9.25 2.07 16.80
N LEU A 92 -9.88 2.65 15.79
CA LEU A 92 -9.89 4.09 15.56
C LEU A 92 -11.13 4.72 16.19
N TYR A 93 -11.06 6.02 16.41
CA TYR A 93 -12.07 6.80 17.11
C TYR A 93 -12.49 8.03 16.29
N ARG A 94 -13.71 8.52 16.51
CA ARG A 94 -14.18 9.78 15.95
C ARG A 94 -13.50 10.96 16.65
N GLN A 95 -13.09 11.97 15.88
CA GLN A 95 -12.62 13.25 16.42
C GLN A 95 -13.79 14.10 16.93
#